data_AF-A0A961CG00-F1
#
_entry.id   AF-A0A961CG00-F1
#
_cell.length_a   1.000
_cell.length_b   1.000
_cell.length_c   1.000
_cell.angle_alpha   90.00
_cell.angle_beta   90.00
_cell.angle_gamma   90.00
#
_symmetry.space_group_name_H-M   'P 1'
#
loop_
_entity.id
_entity.type
_entity.pdbx_description
1 polymer ?
#
loop_
_entity_poly.entity_id
_entity_poly.type
_entity_poly.pdbx_seq_one_letter_code
_entity_poly.pdbx_strand_id
1 'polypeptide(L)' 'MPWPTDRDSELFDLIAAETERQNTSLQLIASENFTSPAVLEASGSVLTNKYAEG' A
#
# COMPACT_ATOMS: atom_id res chain seq x y z
N MET A 1 -20.08 -8.40 4.46
CA MET A 1 -19.45 -8.59 3.14
C MET A 1 -18.45 -9.70 3.31
N PRO A 2 -18.62 -10.88 2.69
CA PRO A 2 -17.62 -11.93 2.80
C PRO A 2 -16.41 -11.50 1.95
N TRP A 3 -15.34 -11.11 2.62
CA TRP A 3 -14.06 -10.87 1.98
C TRP A 3 -13.41 -12.21 1.65
N PRO A 4 -12.61 -12.31 0.57
CA PRO A 4 -11.72 -13.45 0.39
C PRO A 4 -10.86 -13.60 1.64
N THR A 5 -10.87 -14.78 2.25
CA THR A 5 -10.05 -15.07 3.44
C THR A 5 -8.66 -15.56 3.07
N ASP A 6 -8.49 -16.02 1.83
CA ASP A 6 -7.22 -16.50 1.32
C ASP A 6 -6.30 -15.31 1.04
N ARG A 7 -5.18 -15.30 1.75
CA ARG A 7 -4.13 -14.30 1.57
C ARG A 7 -3.26 -14.70 0.39
N ASP A 8 -3.05 -13.78 -0.54
CA ASP A 8 -2.11 -13.96 -1.65
C ASP A 8 -0.67 -13.84 -1.14
N SER A 9 -0.07 -14.96 -0.75
CA SER A 9 1.28 -14.97 -0.17
C SER A 9 2.34 -14.44 -1.14
N GLU A 10 2.23 -14.75 -2.44
CA GLU A 10 3.20 -14.33 -3.44
C GLU A 10 3.23 -12.80 -3.56
N LEU A 11 2.07 -12.16 -3.60
CA LEU A 11 1.98 -10.70 -3.64
C LEU A 11 2.56 -10.05 -2.37
N PHE A 12 2.27 -10.61 -1.19
CA PHE A 12 2.78 -10.05 0.07
C PHE A 12 4.29 -10.22 0.24
N ASP A 13 4.88 -11.29 -0.30
CA ASP A 13 6.32 -11.48 -0.32
C ASP A 13 7.01 -10.42 -1.19
N LEU A 14 6.42 -10.08 -2.35
CA LEU A 14 6.91 -9.00 -3.21
C LEU A 14 6.83 -7.62 -2.53
N ILE A 15 5.74 -7.33 -1.81
CA ILE A 15 5.59 -6.08 -1.04
C ILE A 15 6.66 -6.00 0.05
N ALA A 16 6.94 -7.10 0.75
CA ALA A 16 7.98 -7.16 1.77
C ALA A 16 9.38 -6.92 1.17
N ALA A 17 9.68 -7.52 0.03
CA ALA A 17 10.93 -7.30 -0.70
C ALA A 17 11.11 -5.84 -1.14
N GLU A 18 10.05 -5.18 -1.63
CA GLU A 18 10.11 -3.76 -2.00
C GLU A 18 10.28 -2.85 -0.78
N THR A 19 9.64 -3.18 0.34
CA THR A 19 9.84 -2.47 1.62
C THR A 19 11.31 -2.50 2.03
N GLU A 20 11.95 -3.67 1.96
CA GLU A 20 13.37 -3.81 2.26
C GLU A 20 14.24 -3.01 1.27
N ARG A 21 13.93 -3.06 -0.03
CA ARG A 21 14.65 -2.30 -1.06
C ARG A 21 14.62 -0.80 -0.78
N GLN A 22 13.45 -0.26 -0.42
CA GLN A 22 13.29 1.17 -0.10
C GLN A 22 14.07 1.56 1.15
N ASN A 23 14.09 0.71 2.18
CA ASN A 23 14.79 0.97 3.45
C ASN A 23 16.32 0.87 3.32
N THR A 24 16.81 0.07 2.38
CA THR A 24 18.26 -0.21 2.22
C THR A 24 18.90 0.56 1.07
N SER A 25 18.12 1.28 0.26
CA SER A 25 18.61 2.03 -0.90
C SER A 25 18.40 3.54 -0.75
N LEU A 26 19.35 4.35 -1.23
CA LEU A 26 19.18 5.80 -1.31
C LEU A 26 18.22 6.15 -2.46
N GLN A 27 17.09 6.78 -2.13
CA GLN A 27 16.13 7.28 -3.14
C GLN A 27 16.51 8.71 -3.54
N LEU A 28 16.99 8.90 -4.77
CA LEU A 28 17.48 10.19 -5.29
C LEU A 28 16.58 10.78 -6.39
N ILE A 29 15.44 10.16 -6.66
CA ILE A 29 14.46 10.67 -7.62
C ILE A 29 13.72 11.83 -6.94
N ALA A 30 13.92 13.05 -7.44
CA ALA A 30 13.45 14.28 -6.79
C ALA A 30 11.92 14.36 -6.60
N SER A 31 11.15 13.61 -7.39
CA SER A 31 9.69 13.57 -7.32
C SER A 31 9.13 12.47 -6.40
N GLU A 32 9.97 11.59 -5.87
CA GLU A 32 9.54 10.52 -4.97
C GLU A 32 9.63 10.94 -3.50
N ASN A 33 8.79 10.33 -2.66
CA ASN A 33 8.77 10.58 -1.23
C ASN A 33 8.13 9.41 -0.47
N PHE A 34 8.32 9.38 0.85
CA PHE A 34 7.64 8.46 1.76
C PHE A 34 6.45 9.18 2.40
N THR A 35 5.25 8.63 2.22
CA THR A 35 4.06 9.16 2.88
C THR A 35 3.95 8.70 4.34
N SER A 36 3.09 9.34 5.13
CA SER A 36 2.90 8.96 6.53
C SER A 36 2.04 7.69 6.68
N PRO A 37 2.21 6.92 7.77
CA PRO A 37 1.38 5.73 8.03
C PRO A 37 -0.12 6.02 8.06
N ALA A 38 -0.52 7.21 8.56
CA ALA A 38 -1.91 7.63 8.60
C ALA A 38 -2.54 7.78 7.20
N VAL A 39 -1.75 8.22 6.20
CA VAL A 39 -2.21 8.29 4.80
C VAL A 39 -2.38 6.89 4.24
N LEU A 40 -1.44 5.97 4.49
CA LEU A 40 -1.54 4.57 4.04
C LEU A 40 -2.78 3.87 4.61
N GLU A 41 -3.08 4.07 5.90
CA GLU A 41 -4.26 3.50 6.54
C GLU A 41 -5.56 4.03 5.89
N ALA A 42 -5.64 5.34 5.64
CA ALA A 42 -6.78 5.93 4.96
C ALA A 42 -6.95 5.42 3.52
N SER A 43 -5.85 5.24 2.79
CA SER A 43 -5.86 4.71 1.41
C SER A 43 -6.42 3.29 1.32
N GLY A 44 -6.19 2.45 2.33
CA GLY A 44 -6.72 1.08 2.41
C GLY A 44 -8.10 0.96 3.07
N SER A 45 -8.79 2.07 3.30
CA SER A 45 -10.04 2.08 4.07
C SER A 45 -11.28 1.69 3.26
N VAL A 46 -12.42 1.55 3.95
CA VAL A 46 -13.73 1.25 3.35
C VAL A 46 -14.19 2.27 2.29
N LEU A 47 -13.55 3.44 2.22
CA LEU A 47 -13.84 4.47 1.22
C LEU A 47 -13.68 3.96 -0.21
N THR A 48 -12.82 2.96 -0.46
CA THR A 48 -12.65 2.35 -1.79
C THR A 48 -13.91 1.67 -2.33
N ASN A 49 -14.83 1.28 -1.44
CA ASN A 49 -16.09 0.63 -1.82
C ASN A 49 -17.20 1.64 -2.16
N LYS A 50 -16.95 2.93 -1.91
CA LYS A 50 -17.98 3.95 -1.98
C LYS A 50 -18.13 4.47 -3.41
N TYR A 51 -19.31 4.27 -3.99
CA TYR A 51 -19.80 5.06 -5.10
C TYR A 51 -20.41 6.37 -4.57
N ALA A 52 -19.98 7.51 -5.11
CA ALA A 52 -20.40 8.85 -4.71
C ALA A 52 -20.42 9.80 -5.91
N GLU A 53 -21.26 9.51 -6.89
CA GLU A 53 -21.57 10.46 -7.97
C GLU A 53 -22.45 11.59 -7.43
N GLY A 54 -22.02 12.85 -7.62
CA GLY A 54 -22.83 14.06 -7.40
C GLY A 54 -23.09 14.42 -5.94
#